data_AF-A0A8T3YPR1-F1
#
_entry.id   AF-A0A8T3YPR1-F1
#
_cell.length_a   1.000
_cell.length_b   1.000
_cell.length_c   1.000
_cell.angle_alpha   90.00
_cell.angle_beta   90.00
_cell.angle_gamma   90.00
#
_symmetry.space_group_name_H-M   'P 1'
#
loop_
_entity.id
_entity.type
_entity.pdbx_description
1 polymer ?
#
loop_
_entity_poly.entity_id
_entity_poly.type
_entity_poly.pdbx_seq_one_letter_code
_entity_poly.pdbx_strand_id
1 'polypeptide(L)' 'MNLLVEVSPPYGEPFSELRDALIDLGVSFREMQVNETVYYIATVNREQLRVLRSIAEDTGGCVSVISETMEVKA' A
#
# COMPACT_ATOMS: atom_id res chain seq x y z
N MET A 1 -0.85 -16.08 -4.29
CA MET A 1 -0.51 -15.69 -2.91
C MET A 1 -0.51 -14.18 -2.85
N ASN A 2 -1.43 -13.61 -2.09
CA ASN A 2 -1.60 -12.17 -1.97
C ASN A 2 -1.22 -11.73 -0.55
N LEU A 3 -0.79 -10.48 -0.41
CA LEU A 3 -0.31 -9.87 0.81
C LEU A 3 -1.21 -8.67 1.10
N LEU A 4 -1.72 -8.58 2.32
CA LEU A 4 -2.40 -7.40 2.82
C LEU A 4 -1.34 -6.45 3.40
N VAL A 5 -1.27 -5.26 2.83
CA VAL A 5 -0.25 -4.27 3.17
C VAL A 5 -0.90 -2.95 3.52
N GLU A 6 -0.31 -2.26 4.49
CA GLU A 6 -0.59 -0.87 4.81
C GLU A 6 0.49 -0.01 4.20
N VAL A 7 0.08 1.04 3.51
CA VAL A 7 0.97 2.07 3.04
C VAL A 7 0.61 3.38 3.71
N SER A 8 1.61 3.94 4.38
CA SER A 8 1.52 5.19 5.12
C SER A 8 2.33 6.27 4.40
N PRO A 9 1.82 7.50 4.34
CA PRO A 9 2.52 8.64 3.74
C PRO A 9 3.64 9.16 4.65
N PRO A 10 4.60 9.93 4.10
CA PRO A 10 5.48 10.78 4.90
C PRO A 10 4.61 11.78 5.67
N TYR A 11 5.02 12.11 6.89
CA TYR A 11 4.30 13.05 7.73
C TYR A 11 4.13 14.41 7.02
N GLY A 12 2.89 14.75 6.67
CA GLY A 12 2.48 16.12 6.32
C GLY A 12 2.27 16.44 4.84
N GLU A 13 2.38 15.48 3.91
CA GLU A 13 2.17 15.74 2.48
C GLU A 13 1.04 14.91 1.85
N PRO A 14 0.25 15.49 0.92
CA PRO A 14 -0.78 14.77 0.19
C PRO A 14 -0.16 13.68 -0.68
N PHE A 15 -0.46 12.43 -0.36
CA PHE A 15 0.21 11.26 -0.93
C PHE A 15 -0.44 10.77 -2.22
N SER A 16 -0.62 11.70 -3.18
CA SER A 16 -1.23 11.39 -4.48
C SER A 16 -0.40 10.40 -5.28
N GLU A 17 0.93 10.49 -5.24
CA GLU A 17 1.83 9.61 -6.00
C GLU A 17 1.66 8.13 -5.64
N LEU A 18 1.50 7.84 -4.35
CA LEU A 18 1.34 6.46 -3.92
C LEU A 18 -0.07 5.92 -4.26
N ARG A 19 -1.10 6.78 -4.20
CA ARG A 19 -2.43 6.44 -4.69
C ARG A 19 -2.41 6.14 -6.19
N ASP A 20 -1.73 6.97 -6.97
CA ASP A 20 -1.58 6.77 -8.42
C ASP A 20 -0.79 5.49 -8.71
N ALA A 21 0.28 5.21 -7.95
CA ALA A 21 1.01 3.95 -8.06
C ALA A 21 0.12 2.72 -7.77
N LEU A 22 -0.76 2.80 -6.77
CA LEU A 22 -1.72 1.73 -6.49
C LEU A 22 -2.72 1.54 -7.65
N ILE A 23 -3.16 2.63 -8.29
CA ILE A 23 -4.05 2.58 -9.46
C ILE A 23 -3.32 2.00 -10.68
N ASP A 24 -2.11 2.47 -10.98
CA ASP A 24 -1.28 1.99 -12.12
C ASP A 24 -0.90 0.52 -11.98
N LEU A 25 -0.65 0.05 -10.75
CA LEU A 25 -0.40 -1.36 -10.45
C LEU A 25 -1.66 -2.22 -10.52
N GLY A 26 -2.84 -1.63 -10.71
CA GLY A 26 -4.12 -2.31 -10.79
C GLY A 26 -4.51 -3.02 -9.49
N VAL A 27 -4.02 -2.54 -8.34
CA VAL A 27 -4.27 -3.18 -7.04
C VAL A 27 -5.54 -2.62 -6.40
N SER A 28 -6.31 -3.50 -5.79
CA SER A 28 -7.44 -3.09 -4.97
C SER A 28 -6.93 -2.57 -3.62
N PHE A 29 -7.31 -1.33 -3.30
CA PHE A 29 -6.96 -0.70 -2.04
C PHE A 29 -8.16 -0.02 -1.39
N ARG A 30 -8.05 0.22 -0.09
CA ARG A 30 -9.01 0.94 0.72
C ARG A 30 -8.30 2.12 1.39
N GLU A 31 -8.88 3.29 1.25
CA GLU A 31 -8.42 4.51 1.93
C GLU A 31 -8.96 4.52 3.36
N MET A 32 -8.08 4.76 4.31
CA MET A 32 -8.39 4.89 5.73
C MET A 32 -7.80 6.19 6.25
N GLN A 33 -8.67 7.14 6.57
CA GLN A 33 -8.27 8.41 7.17
C GLN A 33 -8.17 8.25 8.68
N VAL A 34 -7.00 8.49 9.25
CA VAL A 34 -6.76 8.52 10.69
C VAL A 34 -6.23 9.90 11.04
N ASN A 35 -7.02 10.67 11.78
CA ASN A 35 -6.80 12.09 12.03
C ASN A 35 -6.69 12.88 10.70
N GLU A 36 -5.53 13.49 10.44
CA GLU A 36 -5.24 14.29 9.23
C GLU A 36 -4.40 13.50 8.21
N THR A 37 -4.16 12.21 8.45
CA THR A 37 -3.32 11.36 7.60
C THR A 37 -4.15 10.29 6.90
N VAL A 38 -3.96 10.14 5.59
CA VAL A 38 -4.62 9.10 4.78
C VAL A 38 -3.68 7.91 4.63
N TYR A 39 -4.14 6.75 5.06
CA TYR A 39 -3.47 5.46 4.94
C TYR A 39 -4.14 4.63 3.84
N TYR A 40 -3.37 3.80 3.15
CA TYR A 40 -3.87 2.93 2.08
C TYR A 40 -3.67 1.47 2.46
N ILE A 41 -4.75 0.73 2.60
CA ILE A 41 -4.72 -0.72 2.82
C ILE A 41 -4.91 -1.41 1.48
N ALA A 42 -3.89 -2.06 0.95
CA ALA A 42 -3.91 -2.69 -0.38
C ALA A 42 -3.70 -4.20 -0.29
N THR A 43 -4.35 -4.93 -1.22
CA THR A 43 -4.04 -6.34 -1.44
C THR A 43 -3.15 -6.46 -2.67
N VAL A 44 -1.92 -6.94 -2.46
CA VAL A 44 -0.86 -6.91 -3.48
C VAL A 44 -0.17 -8.26 -3.56
N ASN A 45 0.46 -8.56 -4.69
CA ASN A 45 1.34 -9.71 -4.80
C ASN A 45 2.80 -9.35 -4.44
N ARG A 46 3.71 -10.33 -4.48
CA ARG A 46 5.12 -10.15 -4.12
C ARG A 46 5.87 -9.16 -5.03
N GLU A 47 5.50 -9.07 -6.30
CA GLU A 47 6.12 -8.16 -7.26
C GLU A 47 5.62 -6.72 -7.02
N GLN A 48 4.30 -6.55 -6.88
CA GLN A 48 3.66 -5.28 -6.55
C GLN A 48 4.15 -4.73 -5.20
N LEU A 49 4.35 -5.60 -4.19
CA LEU A 49 4.95 -5.19 -2.92
C LEU A 49 6.34 -4.59 -3.10
N ARG A 50 7.19 -5.16 -3.96
CA ARG A 50 8.53 -4.61 -4.21
C ARG A 50 8.46 -3.24 -4.86
N VAL A 51 7.57 -3.07 -5.83
CA VAL A 51 7.36 -1.78 -6.50
C VAL A 51 6.85 -0.73 -5.51
N LEU A 52 5.81 -1.05 -4.73
CA LEU A 52 5.28 -0.15 -3.70
C LEU A 52 6.30 0.21 -2.63
N ARG A 53 7.17 -0.73 -2.24
CA ARG A 53 8.26 -0.45 -1.30
C ARG A 53 9.26 0.55 -1.87
N SER A 54 9.65 0.39 -3.14
CA SER A 54 10.54 1.35 -3.80
C SER A 54 9.91 2.74 -3.82
N ILE A 55 8.66 2.84 -4.28
CA ILE A 55 7.95 4.12 -4.40
C ILE A 55 7.77 4.77 -3.02
N ALA A 56 7.38 4.00 -2.01
CA ALA A 56 7.25 4.51 -0.65
C ALA A 56 8.60 4.99 -0.09
N GLU A 57 9.70 4.27 -0.35
CA GLU A 57 11.05 4.69 0.07
C GLU A 57 11.50 5.98 -0.63
N ASP A 58 11.25 6.11 -1.94
CA ASP A 58 11.57 7.31 -2.73
C ASP A 58 10.76 8.54 -2.29
N THR A 59 9.51 8.34 -1.85
CA THR A 59 8.59 9.40 -1.41
C THR A 59 8.62 9.64 0.10
N GLY A 60 9.44 8.90 0.86
CA GLY A 60 9.54 9.01 2.32
C GLY A 60 8.37 8.40 3.11
N GLY A 61 7.48 7.66 2.45
CA GLY A 61 6.43 6.86 3.09
C GLY A 61 6.93 5.52 3.62
N CYS A 62 6.01 4.70 4.12
CA CYS A 62 6.33 3.37 4.65
C CYS A 62 5.29 2.33 4.23
N VAL A 63 5.78 1.14 3.85
CA VAL A 63 4.94 -0.03 3.54
C VAL A 63 5.13 -1.12 4.60
N SER A 64 4.07 -1.37 5.36
CA SER A 64 4.00 -2.41 6.38
C SER A 64 3.18 -3.59 5.89
N VAL A 65 3.69 -4.82 6.02
CA VAL A 65 2.89 -6.03 5.71
C VAL A 65 2.07 -6.36 6.95
N ILE A 66 0.74 -6.31 6.83
CA ILE A 66 -0.18 -6.63 7.93
C ILE A 66 -0.38 -8.14 8.03
N SER A 67 -0.63 -8.78 6.88
CA SER A 67 -0.96 -10.21 6.84
C SER A 67 -0.66 -10.81 5.46
N GLU A 68 -0.30 -12.07 5.43
CA GLU A 68 -0.14 -12.83 4.19
C GLU A 68 -1.40 -13.67 3.98
N THR A 69 -2.21 -13.32 2.98
CA THR A 69 -3.44 -14.04 2.68
C THR A 69 -3.08 -15.28 1.86
N MET A 70 -3.12 -16.43 2.54
CA MET A 70 -3.10 -17.73 1.89
C MET A 70 -4.52 -17.98 1.34
N GLU A 71 -4.66 -18.10 0.01
CA GLU A 71 -5.92 -18.56 -0.60
C GLU A 71 -6.17 -19.99 -0.10
N VAL A 72 -6.97 -20.13 0.95
CA VAL A 72 -7.42 -21.44 1.42
C VAL A 72 -8.37 -21.97 0.36
N LYS A 73 -7.90 -22.93 -0.45
CA LYS A 73 -8.81 -23.79 -1.22
C LYS A 73 -9.67 -24.54 -0.20
N ALA A 74 -10.94 -24.16 -0.10
CA ALA A 74 -11.95 -24.95 0.60
C ALA A 74 -12.15 -26.32 -0.08
#